data_AF-A0AAU1ZGH6-F1
#
_entry.id   AF-A0AAU1ZGH6-F1
#
_cell.length_a   1.000
_cell.length_b   1.000
_cell.length_c   1.000
_cell.angle_alpha   90.00
_cell.angle_beta   90.00
_cell.angle_gamma   90.00
#
_symmetry.space_group_name_H-M   'P 1'
#
loop_
_entity.id
_entity.type
_entity.pdbx_description
1 polymer ?
#
loop_
_entity_poly.entity_id
_entity_poly.type
_entity_poly.pdbx_seq_one_letter_code
_entity_poly.pdbx_strand_id
1 'polypeptide(L)'
;MNIDPTQPWGVAIDYAGRASVIENGHTLSVRVYDSGLGYALELDPITGQYPSVYVSAEFSRTGTGDAILRGYGMAVVEARDGVPAVADPTAVQRAVTAALADFETRRAAYASLCATWAPAPEPEPAPEPAPAP
;
A
#
# COMPACT_ATOMS: atom_id res chain seq x y z
N MET A 1 19.73 -5.58 -7.19
CA MET A 1 20.53 -4.81 -6.20
C MET A 1 20.46 -5.45 -4.81
N ASN A 2 21.59 -5.57 -4.11
CA ASN A 2 21.58 -5.64 -2.64
C ASN A 2 21.32 -4.22 -2.13
N ILE A 3 20.16 -3.97 -1.52
CA ILE A 3 19.85 -2.65 -0.98
C ILE A 3 20.77 -2.41 0.21
N ASP A 4 21.52 -1.31 0.17
CA ASP A 4 22.36 -0.90 1.30
C ASP A 4 21.48 -0.28 2.39
N PRO A 5 21.35 -0.92 3.57
CA PRO A 5 20.51 -0.44 4.66
C PRO A 5 21.10 0.79 5.36
N THR A 6 22.36 1.15 5.08
CA THR A 6 23.01 2.34 5.64
C THR A 6 22.71 3.61 4.85
N GLN A 7 22.09 3.49 3.66
CA GLN A 7 21.70 4.64 2.87
C GLN A 7 20.49 5.38 3.45
N PRO A 8 20.38 6.70 3.26
CA PRO A 8 19.36 7.52 3.90
C PRO A 8 18.03 7.42 3.15
N TRP A 9 17.30 6.32 3.31
CA TRP A 9 15.98 6.12 2.70
C TRP A 9 14.84 6.87 3.43
N GLY A 10 15.14 7.50 4.56
CA GLY A 10 14.14 8.13 5.44
C GLY A 10 13.48 7.17 6.44
N VAL A 11 13.76 5.87 6.34
CA VAL A 11 13.40 4.84 7.33
C VAL A 11 14.50 3.77 7.37
N ALA A 12 14.68 3.12 8.52
CA ALA A 12 15.56 1.95 8.61
C ALA A 12 14.92 0.77 7.86
N ILE A 13 15.64 0.20 6.91
CA ILE A 13 15.23 -0.96 6.11
C ILE A 13 16.16 -2.15 6.40
N ASP A 14 15.65 -3.36 6.22
CA ASP A 14 16.45 -4.59 6.28
C ASP A 14 17.23 -4.83 4.97
N TYR A 15 18.07 -5.86 4.96
CA TYR A 15 18.88 -6.26 3.80
C TYR A 15 18.06 -6.69 2.58
N ALA A 16 16.77 -6.98 2.76
CA ALA A 16 15.84 -7.29 1.68
C ALA A 16 15.08 -6.03 1.20
N GLY A 17 15.47 -4.84 1.67
CA GLY A 17 14.87 -3.56 1.32
C GLY A 17 13.51 -3.35 1.98
N ARG A 18 13.21 -3.98 3.11
CA ARG A 18 11.89 -3.92 3.76
C ARG A 18 11.93 -3.12 5.04
N ALA A 19 10.86 -2.38 5.31
CA ALA A 19 10.56 -1.87 6.64
C ALA A 19 9.10 -2.16 6.98
N SER A 20 8.82 -2.35 8.26
CA SER A 20 7.45 -2.48 8.76
C SER A 20 7.30 -1.69 10.05
N VAL A 21 6.20 -0.94 10.16
CA VAL A 21 5.79 -0.23 11.37
C VAL A 21 4.38 -0.69 11.70
N ILE A 22 4.19 -1.17 12.92
CA ILE A 22 2.90 -1.63 13.42
C ILE A 22 2.53 -0.76 14.61
N GLU A 23 1.40 -0.06 14.52
CA GLU A 23 0.95 0.86 15.56
C GLU A 23 -0.58 0.93 15.59
N ASN A 24 -1.18 0.80 16.78
CA ASN A 24 -2.62 0.97 16.99
C ASN A 24 -3.51 0.16 16.01
N GLY A 25 -3.12 -1.07 15.69
CA GLY A 25 -3.84 -1.95 14.75
C GLY A 25 -3.68 -1.60 13.27
N HIS A 26 -2.79 -0.65 12.95
CA HIS A 26 -2.38 -0.34 11.59
C HIS A 26 -1.02 -0.95 11.29
N THR A 27 -0.82 -1.38 10.05
CA THR A 27 0.48 -1.86 9.56
C THR A 27 0.87 -1.03 8.36
N LEU A 28 2.02 -0.38 8.44
CA LEU A 28 2.71 0.23 7.32
C LEU A 28 3.84 -0.71 6.88
N SER A 29 3.77 -1.22 5.65
CA SER A 29 4.84 -2.00 5.04
C SER A 29 5.49 -1.18 3.92
N VAL A 30 6.80 -1.05 3.95
CA VAL A 30 7.59 -0.35 2.92
C VAL A 30 8.53 -1.34 2.25
N ARG A 31 8.67 -1.23 0.93
CA ARG A 31 9.62 -2.03 0.16
C ARG A 31 10.40 -1.16 -0.82
N VAL A 32 11.72 -1.29 -0.80
CA VAL A 32 12.68 -0.69 -1.73
C VAL A 32 13.24 -1.82 -2.59
N TYR A 33 13.11 -1.72 -3.91
CA TYR A 33 13.54 -2.78 -4.83
C TYR A 33 13.83 -2.24 -6.23
N ASP A 34 14.64 -2.95 -7.01
CA ASP A 34 14.84 -2.72 -8.43
C ASP A 34 14.18 -3.83 -9.27
N SER A 35 14.17 -3.68 -10.59
CA SER A 35 13.76 -4.76 -11.52
C SER A 35 14.85 -5.82 -11.73
N GLY A 36 16.02 -5.64 -11.13
CA GLY A 36 17.18 -6.52 -11.27
C GLY A 36 17.09 -7.82 -10.45
N LEU A 37 16.01 -8.06 -9.70
CA LEU A 37 15.74 -9.32 -8.99
C LEU A 37 16.88 -9.82 -8.06
N GLY A 38 17.69 -8.91 -7.53
CA GLY A 38 18.84 -9.25 -6.67
C GLY A 38 20.13 -9.60 -7.41
N TYR A 39 20.15 -9.55 -8.74
CA TYR A 39 21.38 -9.64 -9.54
C TYR A 39 22.23 -8.37 -9.39
N ALA A 40 23.48 -8.47 -9.88
CA ALA A 40 24.40 -7.35 -9.96
C ALA A 40 23.77 -6.21 -10.77
N LEU A 41 24.02 -4.97 -10.34
CA LEU A 41 23.53 -3.80 -11.06
C LEU A 41 24.34 -3.66 -12.35
N GLU A 42 23.70 -3.86 -13.49
CA GLU A 42 24.31 -3.74 -14.80
C GLU A 42 23.59 -2.67 -15.62
N LEU A 43 24.35 -2.03 -16.51
CA LEU A 43 23.80 -1.10 -17.47
C LEU A 43 22.99 -1.91 -18.48
N ASP A 44 21.75 -1.51 -18.74
CA ASP A 44 20.96 -2.09 -19.83
C ASP A 44 21.65 -1.78 -21.17
N PRO A 45 22.07 -2.79 -21.96
CA PRO A 45 22.77 -2.58 -23.21
C PRO A 45 21.90 -1.95 -24.31
N ILE A 46 20.57 -1.96 -24.16
CA ILE A 46 19.63 -1.36 -25.12
C ILE A 46 19.41 0.11 -24.78
N THR A 47 19.09 0.42 -23.52
CA THR A 47 18.73 1.79 -23.11
C THR A 47 19.91 2.61 -22.63
N GLY A 48 21.04 1.97 -22.31
CA GLY A 48 22.22 2.62 -21.73
C GLY A 48 21.98 3.14 -20.31
N GLN A 49 20.96 2.65 -19.61
CA GLN A 49 20.59 3.09 -18.26
C GLN A 49 20.67 1.94 -17.26
N TYR A 50 20.90 2.27 -15.99
CA TYR A 50 20.69 1.33 -14.90
C TYR A 50 19.19 1.17 -14.59
N PRO A 51 18.77 0.08 -13.92
CA PRO A 51 17.41 -0.05 -13.43
C PRO A 51 17.02 1.08 -12.46
N SER A 52 15.80 1.59 -12.61
CA SER A 52 15.19 2.47 -11.60
C SER A 52 14.92 1.71 -10.30
N VAL A 53 14.94 2.44 -9.19
CA VAL A 53 14.58 1.92 -7.87
C VAL A 53 13.13 2.30 -7.56
N TYR A 54 12.35 1.30 -7.17
CA TYR A 54 10.96 1.42 -6.78
C TYR A 54 10.88 1.42 -5.26
N VAL A 55 10.12 2.37 -4.72
CA VAL A 55 9.77 2.44 -3.30
C VAL A 55 8.26 2.32 -3.20
N SER A 56 7.76 1.20 -2.71
CA SER A 56 6.34 1.00 -2.46
C SER A 56 6.03 1.07 -0.97
N ALA A 57 4.83 1.54 -0.66
CA ALA A 57 4.26 1.54 0.68
C ALA A 57 2.84 0.97 0.63
N GLU A 58 2.53 0.09 1.57
CA GLU A 58 1.18 -0.41 1.83
C GLU A 58 0.80 -0.01 3.26
N PHE A 59 -0.29 0.74 3.40
CA PHE A 59 -0.86 1.05 4.70
C PHE A 59 -2.16 0.26 4.87
N SER A 60 -2.24 -0.54 5.93
CA SER A 60 -3.37 -1.43 6.16
C SER A 60 -3.91 -1.29 7.57
N ARG A 61 -5.22 -1.53 7.71
CA ARG A 61 -5.90 -1.65 8.99
C ARG A 61 -6.75 -2.91 9.00
N THR A 62 -6.57 -3.73 10.03
CA THR A 62 -7.41 -4.90 10.25
C THR A 62 -8.73 -4.48 10.90
N GLY A 63 -9.84 -4.93 10.31
CA GLY A 63 -11.18 -4.77 10.84
C GLY A 63 -11.68 -6.03 11.55
N THR A 64 -13.00 -6.12 11.76
CA THR A 64 -13.64 -7.32 12.28
C THR A 64 -13.73 -8.41 11.22
N GLY A 65 -13.54 -9.67 11.60
CA GLY A 65 -13.79 -10.84 10.74
C GLY A 65 -12.92 -10.86 9.47
N ASP A 66 -11.63 -11.10 9.63
CA ASP A 66 -10.59 -11.21 8.57
C ASP A 66 -10.54 -10.07 7.54
N ALA A 67 -11.36 -9.02 7.70
CA ALA A 67 -11.44 -7.89 6.80
C ALA A 67 -10.20 -7.01 6.97
N ILE A 68 -9.58 -6.65 5.86
CA ILE A 68 -8.43 -5.75 5.84
C ILE A 68 -8.71 -4.66 4.80
N LEU A 69 -8.65 -3.40 5.23
CA LEU A 69 -8.60 -2.27 4.32
C LEU A 69 -7.14 -1.90 4.06
N ARG A 70 -6.77 -1.71 2.79
CA ARG A 70 -5.40 -1.39 2.38
C ARG A 70 -5.40 -0.19 1.44
N GLY A 71 -4.45 0.71 1.64
CA GLY A 71 -4.04 1.72 0.68
C GLY A 71 -2.63 1.45 0.18
N TYR A 72 -2.36 1.83 -1.06
CA TYR A 72 -1.09 1.60 -1.72
C TYR A 72 -0.51 2.89 -2.31
N GLY A 73 0.81 3.02 -2.23
CA GLY A 73 1.56 4.13 -2.83
C GLY A 73 2.90 3.67 -3.37
N MET A 74 3.39 4.37 -4.40
CA MET A 74 4.68 4.08 -5.02
C MET A 74 5.40 5.37 -5.38
N ALA A 75 6.71 5.39 -5.18
CA ALA A 75 7.62 6.39 -5.71
C ALA A 75 8.71 5.68 -6.53
N VAL A 76 9.16 6.32 -7.60
CA VAL A 76 10.25 5.82 -8.45
C VAL A 76 11.44 6.77 -8.32
N VAL A 77 12.62 6.19 -8.14
CA VAL A 77 13.90 6.89 -8.16
C VAL A 77 14.62 6.45 -9.42
N GLU A 78 14.70 7.37 -10.39
CA GLU A 78 15.24 7.08 -11.71
C GLU A 78 16.76 7.02 -11.70
N ALA A 79 17.32 6.03 -12.40
CA ALA A 79 18.68 6.12 -12.91
C ALA A 79 18.72 7.14 -14.05
N ARG A 80 19.79 7.91 -14.15
CA ARG A 80 19.94 8.95 -15.20
C ARG A 80 21.35 9.00 -15.72
N ASP A 81 21.47 9.28 -17.01
CA ASP A 81 22.74 9.54 -17.70
C ASP A 81 23.78 8.43 -17.48
N GLY A 82 23.33 7.17 -17.41
CA GLY A 82 24.20 6.01 -17.20
C GLY A 82 24.72 5.89 -15.76
N VAL A 83 24.14 6.61 -14.81
CA VAL A 83 24.48 6.54 -13.38
C VAL A 83 23.38 5.79 -12.62
N PRO A 84 23.74 4.86 -11.70
CA PRO A 84 22.77 4.18 -10.85
C PRO A 84 21.88 5.16 -10.07
N ALA A 85 20.63 4.76 -9.82
CA ALA A 85 19.75 5.46 -8.90
C ALA A 85 20.41 5.53 -7.50
N VAL A 86 20.45 6.74 -6.93
CA VAL A 86 20.98 6.99 -5.58
C VAL A 86 19.79 7.15 -4.62
N ALA A 87 19.92 6.71 -3.37
CA ALA A 87 18.88 6.87 -2.37
C ALA A 87 18.37 8.33 -2.28
N ASP A 88 17.08 8.51 -2.53
CA ASP A 88 16.37 9.76 -2.30
C ASP A 88 15.70 9.67 -0.91
N PRO A 89 16.10 10.52 0.06
CA PRO A 89 15.57 10.49 1.43
C PRO A 89 14.08 10.82 1.52
N THR A 90 13.49 11.36 0.45
CA THR A 90 12.07 11.70 0.38
C THR A 90 11.23 10.66 -0.36
N ALA A 91 11.84 9.65 -1.01
CA ALA A 91 11.10 8.66 -1.79
C ALA A 91 10.13 7.83 -0.93
N VAL A 92 10.59 7.40 0.26
CA VAL A 92 9.72 6.70 1.23
C VAL A 92 8.59 7.62 1.68
N GLN A 93 8.87 8.88 2.01
CA GLN A 93 7.84 9.84 2.42
C GLN A 93 6.76 10.01 1.33
N ARG A 94 7.16 10.12 0.05
CA ARG A 94 6.21 10.23 -1.06
C ARG A 94 5.35 8.97 -1.20
N ALA A 95 5.96 7.79 -1.15
CA ALA A 95 5.23 6.52 -1.23
C ALA A 95 4.24 6.35 -0.07
N VAL A 96 4.66 6.66 1.17
CA VAL A 96 3.81 6.60 2.36
C VAL A 96 2.66 7.60 2.28
N THR A 97 2.93 8.84 1.84
CA THR A 97 1.89 9.86 1.66
C THR A 97 0.83 9.40 0.66
N ALA A 98 1.26 8.82 -0.46
CA ALA A 98 0.34 8.26 -1.45
C ALA A 98 -0.47 7.09 -0.91
N ALA A 99 0.15 6.18 -0.15
CA ALA A 99 -0.54 5.04 0.46
C ALA A 99 -1.62 5.46 1.46
N LEU A 100 -1.34 6.48 2.28
CA LEU A 100 -2.31 7.05 3.22
C LEU A 100 -3.48 7.72 2.49
N ALA A 101 -3.21 8.47 1.41
CA ALA A 101 -4.25 9.10 0.60
C ALA A 101 -5.16 8.06 -0.09
N ASP A 102 -4.58 6.99 -0.64
CA ASP A 102 -5.33 5.88 -1.24
C ASP A 102 -6.17 5.14 -0.18
N PHE A 103 -5.62 4.90 1.01
CA PHE A 103 -6.36 4.30 2.12
C PHE A 103 -7.61 5.10 2.48
N GLU A 104 -7.47 6.42 2.67
CA GLU A 104 -8.61 7.29 3.02
C GLU A 104 -9.65 7.35 1.90
N THR A 105 -9.21 7.36 0.64
CA THR A 105 -10.10 7.30 -0.53
C THR A 105 -10.93 6.01 -0.51
N ARG A 106 -10.29 4.87 -0.29
CA ARG A 106 -10.98 3.57 -0.23
C ARG A 106 -11.91 3.48 0.98
N ARG A 107 -11.48 3.98 2.14
CA ARG A 107 -12.31 4.03 3.35
C ARG A 107 -13.61 4.78 3.09
N ALA A 108 -13.53 5.96 2.46
CA ALA A 108 -14.70 6.74 2.09
C ALA A 108 -15.59 6.01 1.07
N ALA A 109 -15.00 5.40 0.03
CA ALA A 109 -15.74 4.64 -0.97
C ALA A 109 -16.52 3.46 -0.36
N TYR A 110 -15.90 2.71 0.55
CA TYR A 110 -16.57 1.61 1.24
C TYR A 110 -17.69 2.10 2.17
N ALA A 111 -17.50 3.20 2.89
CA ALA A 111 -18.55 3.79 3.70
C ALA A 111 -19.77 4.18 2.85
N SER A 112 -19.56 4.79 1.68
CA SER A 112 -20.62 5.11 0.72
C SER A 112 -21.33 3.87 0.17
N LEU A 113 -20.58 2.80 -0.11
CA LEU A 113 -21.16 1.54 -0.56
C LEU A 113 -22.06 0.92 0.51
N CYS A 114 -21.61 0.88 1.76
CA CYS A 114 -22.41 0.37 2.88
C CYS A 114 -23.69 1.20 3.09
N ALA A 115 -23.62 2.52 2.95
CA ALA A 115 -24.81 3.38 3.06
C ALA A 115 -25.84 3.13 1.95
N THR A 116 -25.43 2.60 0.79
CA THR A 116 -26.33 2.22 -0.30
C THR A 116 -27.08 0.92 0.01
N TRP A 117 -26.48 0.06 0.84
CA TRP A 117 -27.08 -1.21 1.25
C TRP A 117 -27.98 -1.02 2.48
N ALA A 118 -29.12 -0.34 2.30
CA ALA A 118 -30.19 -0.38 3.30
C ALA A 118 -30.92 -1.74 3.20
N PRO A 119 -30.99 -2.56 4.26
CA PRO A 119 -31.78 -3.78 4.23
C PRO A 119 -33.25 -3.45 3.97
N ALA A 120 -33.94 -4.30 3.21
CA ALA A 120 -35.37 -4.12 2.95
C ALA A 120 -36.13 -4.08 4.29
N PRO A 121 -37.15 -3.21 4.42
CA PRO A 121 -37.97 -3.18 5.63
C PRO A 121 -38.57 -4.57 5.86
N GLU A 122 -38.59 -4.98 7.12
CA GLU A 122 -39.22 -6.24 7.52
C GLU A 122 -40.70 -6.18 7.13
N PRO A 123 -41.28 -7.24 6.51
CA PRO A 123 -42.69 -7.25 6.16
C PRO A 123 -43.53 -7.07 7.42
N GLU A 124 -44.58 -6.24 7.34
CA GLU A 124 -45.51 -6.06 8.46
C GLU A 124 -46.05 -7.43 8.92
N PRO A 125 -46.17 -7.66 10.24
CA PRO A 125 -46.77 -8.88 10.75
C PRO A 125 -48.17 -9.04 10.15
N ALA A 126 -48.44 -10.23 9.60
CA ALA A 126 -49.75 -10.55 9.06
C ALA A 126 -50.81 -10.36 10.16
N PRO A 127 -51.98 -9.77 9.85
CA PRO A 127 -53.05 -9.61 10.83
C PRO A 127 -53.43 -10.97 11.41
N GLU A 128 -53.57 -11.03 12.74
CA GLU A 128 -53.99 -12.26 13.42
C GLU A 128 -55.33 -12.76 12.85
N PRO A 129 -55.49 -14.08 12.68
CA PRO A 129 -56.77 -14.66 12.25
C PRO A 129 -57.88 -14.27 13.24
N ALA A 130 -59.02 -13.82 12.71
CA ALA A 130 -60.20 -13.56 13.53
C ALA A 130 -60.61 -14.84 14.29
N PRO A 131 -61.04 -14.72 15.56
CA PRO A 131 -61.48 -15.88 16.34
C PRO A 131 -62.64 -16.60 15.64
N ALA A 132 -62.56 -17.93 15.60
CA ALA A 132 -63.62 -18.76 15.03
C ALA A 132 -64.93 -18.62 15.84
N PRO A 133 -66.10 -18.65 15.18
CA PRO A 133 -67.41 -18.54 15.83
C PRO A 133 -67.75 -19.75 16.70
#